data_AF-A0A7X3UYI1-F1
#
_entry.id   AF-A0A7X3UYI1-F1
#
_cell.length_a   1.000
_cell.length_b   1.000
_cell.length_c   1.000
_cell.angle_alpha   90.00
_cell.angle_beta   90.00
_cell.angle_gamma   90.00
#
_symmetry.space_group_name_H-M   'P 1'
#
loop_
_entity.id
_entity.type
_entity.pdbx_description
1 polymer ?
#
loop_
_entity_poly.entity_id
_entity_poly.type
_entity_poly.pdbx_seq_one_letter_code
_entity_poly.pdbx_strand_id
1 'polypeptide(L)'
;MPTPTLHPIREWEGCVTEIRSEEFVADLLDLTAGDAVEAEEAVIAKDELSPEDRSRLAIGSFFWWVVGYEALPGRARKHVSLIVFPDLPPLTEADLDRGRDWADWLFKRWGLE
;
A
#
# COMPACT_ATOMS: atom_id res chain seq x y z
N MET A 1 24.06 10.40 13.40
CA MET A 1 23.69 10.99 12.09
C MET A 1 22.24 11.44 12.21
N PRO A 2 21.81 12.60 11.72
CA PRO A 2 20.39 12.93 11.67
C PRO A 2 19.67 11.90 10.78
N THR A 3 18.53 11.38 11.26
CA THR A 3 17.66 10.51 10.47
C THR A 3 17.02 11.35 9.36
N PRO A 4 17.14 10.98 8.08
CA PRO A 4 16.40 11.67 7.03
C PRO A 4 14.90 11.51 7.29
N THR A 5 14.18 12.63 7.31
CA THR A 5 12.71 12.63 7.38
C THR A 5 12.16 12.70 5.96
N LEU A 6 11.32 11.73 5.60
CA LEU A 6 10.56 11.77 4.36
C LEU A 6 9.38 12.74 4.50
N HIS A 7 9.27 13.67 3.57
CA HIS A 7 8.11 14.54 3.43
C HIS A 7 7.28 14.05 2.24
N PRO A 8 6.11 13.44 2.47
CA PRO A 8 5.27 12.92 1.38
C PRO A 8 4.72 14.06 0.53
N ILE A 9 4.61 13.80 -0.78
CA ILE A 9 3.92 14.64 -1.76
C ILE A 9 2.68 13.91 -2.28
N ARG A 10 2.83 12.61 -2.58
CA ARG A 10 1.74 11.74 -3.01
C ARG A 10 1.89 10.38 -2.34
N GLU A 11 0.77 9.81 -1.96
CA GLU A 11 0.66 8.57 -1.19
C GLU A 11 -0.44 7.70 -1.79
N TRP A 12 -0.14 6.42 -1.95
CA TRP A 12 -1.11 5.41 -2.35
C TRP A 12 -1.09 4.25 -1.37
N GLU A 13 -2.26 3.67 -1.14
CA GLU A 13 -2.39 2.30 -0.67
C GLU A 13 -2.51 1.40 -1.90
N GLY A 14 -1.66 0.38 -1.99
CA GLY A 14 -1.68 -0.58 -3.08
C GLY A 14 -2.05 -1.97 -2.61
N CYS A 15 -2.78 -2.70 -3.45
CA CYS A 15 -3.11 -4.12 -3.24
C CYS A 15 -2.55 -4.94 -4.40
N VAL A 16 -1.71 -5.93 -4.10
CA VAL A 16 -1.07 -6.76 -5.13
C VAL A 16 -2.09 -7.70 -5.79
N THR A 17 -2.27 -7.57 -7.09
CA THR A 17 -3.24 -8.37 -7.87
C THR A 17 -2.58 -9.48 -8.70
N GLU A 18 -1.34 -9.30 -9.13
CA GLU A 18 -0.58 -10.28 -9.91
C GLU A 18 0.91 -10.27 -9.54
N ILE A 19 1.57 -11.43 -9.54
CA ILE A 19 3.03 -11.53 -9.36
C ILE A 19 3.63 -12.26 -10.56
N ARG A 20 4.60 -11.62 -11.24
CA ARG A 20 5.36 -12.15 -12.37
C ARG A 20 6.78 -12.50 -11.94
N SER A 21 7.71 -12.78 -12.86
CA SER A 21 9.10 -13.11 -12.51
C SER A 21 9.82 -11.94 -11.84
N GLU A 22 9.86 -10.78 -12.51
CA GLU A 22 10.65 -9.60 -12.09
C GLU A 22 9.80 -8.43 -11.61
N GLU A 23 8.48 -8.51 -11.75
CA GLU A 23 7.54 -7.43 -11.44
C GLU A 23 6.28 -7.96 -10.77
N PHE A 24 5.46 -7.06 -10.25
CA PHE A 24 4.12 -7.33 -9.76
C PHE A 24 3.16 -6.24 -10.22
N VAL A 25 1.88 -6.58 -10.30
CA VAL A 25 0.79 -5.66 -10.62
C VAL A 25 0.01 -5.37 -9.35
N ALA A 26 -0.41 -4.13 -9.17
CA ALA A 26 -1.22 -3.70 -8.05
C ALA A 26 -2.28 -2.69 -8.45
N ASP A 27 -3.45 -2.81 -7.82
CA ASP A 27 -4.47 -1.76 -7.82
C ASP A 27 -4.10 -0.72 -6.76
N LEU A 28 -4.31 0.56 -7.07
CA LEU A 28 -3.90 1.69 -6.23
C LEU A 28 -5.09 2.58 -5.85
N LEU A 29 -5.12 2.93 -4.57
CA LEU A 29 -5.98 3.94 -3.97
C LEU A 29 -5.17 5.19 -3.64
N ASP A 30 -5.49 6.33 -4.26
CA ASP A 30 -4.79 7.59 -3.99
C ASP A 30 -5.28 8.23 -2.67
N LEU A 31 -4.43 8.14 -1.65
CA LEU A 31 -4.71 8.69 -0.32
C LEU A 31 -4.59 10.22 -0.27
N THR A 32 -3.87 10.82 -1.23
CA THR A 32 -3.68 12.27 -1.32
C THR A 32 -4.87 12.95 -1.97
N ALA A 33 -5.48 12.32 -2.96
CA ALA A 33 -6.74 12.77 -3.57
C ALA A 33 -7.95 12.56 -2.64
N GLY A 34 -7.82 11.67 -1.66
CA GLY A 34 -8.92 11.28 -0.77
C GLY A 34 -9.91 10.35 -1.47
N ASP A 35 -9.43 9.55 -2.42
CA ASP A 35 -10.26 8.60 -3.14
C ASP A 35 -10.75 7.50 -2.19
N ALA A 36 -11.90 6.94 -2.51
CA ALA A 36 -12.55 5.88 -1.71
C ALA A 36 -12.54 4.52 -2.42
N VAL A 37 -12.06 4.47 -3.67
CA VAL A 37 -12.04 3.28 -4.52
C VAL A 37 -10.77 3.29 -5.36
N GLU A 38 -10.16 2.13 -5.57
CA GLU A 38 -9.01 1.97 -6.44
C GLU A 38 -9.37 2.39 -7.87
N ALA A 39 -8.59 3.31 -8.43
CA ALA A 39 -8.85 3.89 -9.75
C ALA A 39 -7.66 3.77 -10.71
N GLU A 40 -6.49 3.35 -10.20
CA GLU A 40 -5.24 3.26 -10.95
C GLU A 40 -4.65 1.85 -10.80
N GLU A 41 -3.97 1.35 -11.85
CA GLU A 41 -3.20 0.11 -11.82
C GLU A 41 -1.71 0.45 -12.05
N ALA A 42 -0.81 -0.21 -11.34
CA ALA A 42 0.63 -0.05 -11.51
C ALA A 42 1.36 -1.39 -11.68
N VAL A 43 2.38 -1.38 -12.56
CA VAL A 43 3.35 -2.45 -12.69
C VAL A 43 4.65 -2.00 -12.03
N ILE A 44 5.10 -2.73 -11.02
CA ILE A 44 6.24 -2.34 -10.17
C ILE A 44 7.32 -3.42 -10.23
N ALA A 45 8.56 -3.00 -10.47
CA ALA A 45 9.68 -3.91 -10.50
C ALA A 45 10.04 -4.38 -9.08
N LYS A 46 10.32 -5.66 -8.90
CA LYS A 46 10.62 -6.24 -7.58
C LYS A 46 11.92 -5.69 -6.99
N ASP A 47 12.82 -5.13 -7.80
CA ASP A 47 14.07 -4.49 -7.38
C ASP A 47 13.90 -3.08 -6.81
N GLU A 48 12.71 -2.49 -6.92
CA GLU A 48 12.32 -1.32 -6.14
C GLU A 48 12.04 -1.66 -4.66
N LEU A 49 11.79 -2.94 -4.35
CA LEU A 49 11.52 -3.38 -2.98
C LEU A 49 12.82 -3.67 -2.22
N SER A 50 12.81 -3.35 -0.92
CA SER A 50 13.84 -3.85 -0.02
C SER A 50 13.78 -5.39 0.07
N PRO A 51 14.88 -6.08 0.45
CA PRO A 51 14.85 -7.53 0.65
C PRO A 51 13.80 -7.99 1.67
N GLU A 52 13.54 -7.16 2.70
CA GLU A 52 12.52 -7.43 3.72
C GLU A 52 11.12 -7.33 3.11
N ASP A 53 10.82 -6.24 2.41
CA ASP A 53 9.53 -6.03 1.75
C ASP A 53 9.26 -7.10 0.68
N ARG A 54 10.28 -7.48 -0.10
CA ARG A 54 10.16 -8.53 -1.12
C ARG A 54 9.76 -9.88 -0.51
N SER A 55 10.14 -10.15 0.74
CA SER A 55 9.74 -11.38 1.44
C SER A 55 8.27 -11.40 1.84
N ARG A 56 7.61 -10.22 1.90
CA ARG A 56 6.19 -10.04 2.23
C ARG A 56 5.31 -9.93 0.99
N LEU A 57 5.89 -9.86 -0.21
CA LEU A 57 5.17 -9.77 -1.47
C LEU A 57 4.31 -11.03 -1.71
N ALA A 58 3.00 -10.88 -1.65
CA ALA A 58 2.02 -11.92 -1.93
C ALA A 58 0.80 -11.34 -2.63
N ILE A 59 0.06 -12.15 -3.41
CA ILE A 59 -1.22 -11.70 -3.96
C ILE A 59 -2.17 -11.38 -2.80
N GLY A 60 -2.82 -10.22 -2.85
CA GLY A 60 -3.68 -9.69 -1.81
C GLY A 60 -2.96 -8.98 -0.66
N SER A 61 -1.61 -8.91 -0.69
CA SER A 61 -0.89 -8.10 0.30
C SER A 61 -1.03 -6.60 -0.01
N PHE A 62 -1.20 -5.81 1.05
CA PHE A 62 -1.24 -4.36 0.95
C PHE A 62 0.15 -3.74 1.15
N PHE A 63 0.40 -2.60 0.53
CA PHE A 63 1.60 -1.79 0.73
C PHE A 63 1.26 -0.30 0.68
N TRP A 64 2.14 0.52 1.26
CA TRP A 64 2.12 1.97 1.03
C TRP A 64 3.16 2.35 0.01
N TRP A 65 2.77 3.16 -0.97
CA TRP A 65 3.67 3.80 -1.90
C TRP A 65 3.70 5.29 -1.63
N VAL A 66 4.87 5.82 -1.29
CA VAL A 66 5.08 7.24 -0.98
C VAL A 66 6.07 7.84 -1.95
N VAL A 67 5.66 8.89 -2.64
CA VAL A 67 6.53 9.75 -3.43
C VAL A 67 6.70 11.08 -2.69
N GLY A 68 7.94 11.48 -2.45
CA GLY A 68 8.23 12.65 -1.62
C GLY A 68 9.66 13.15 -1.76
N TYR A 69 10.11 13.90 -0.75
CA TYR A 69 11.50 14.32 -0.65
C TYR A 69 12.08 14.10 0.75
N GLU A 70 13.35 13.72 0.78
CA GLU A 70 14.16 13.72 1.99
C GLU A 70 14.93 15.04 2.10
N ALA A 71 14.85 15.67 3.28
CA ALA A 71 15.65 16.84 3.61
C ALA A 71 16.80 16.46 4.55
N LEU A 72 18.03 16.72 4.13
CA LEU A 72 19.21 16.61 4.98
C LEU A 72 19.74 18.02 5.28
N PRO A 73 20.12 18.33 6.54
CA PRO A 73 20.67 19.64 6.89
C PRO A 73 21.85 20.01 5.98
N GLY A 74 21.76 21.17 5.32
CA GLY A 74 22.83 21.70 4.47
C GLY A 74 23.01 21.01 3.11
N ARG A 75 22.07 20.17 2.67
CA ARG A 75 22.11 19.50 1.35
C ARG A 75 20.88 19.83 0.50
N ALA A 76 21.01 19.59 -0.81
CA ALA A 76 19.87 19.62 -1.73
C ALA A 76 18.84 18.56 -1.34
N ARG A 77 17.56 18.85 -1.62
CA ARG A 77 16.45 17.89 -1.47
C ARG A 77 16.67 16.71 -2.42
N LYS A 78 16.40 15.50 -1.93
CA LYS A 78 16.43 14.28 -2.73
C LYS A 78 15.00 13.80 -2.95
N HIS A 79 14.62 13.59 -4.21
CA HIS A 79 13.35 12.91 -4.53
C HIS A 79 13.44 11.44 -4.18
N VAL A 80 12.39 10.91 -3.56
CA VAL A 80 12.30 9.53 -3.11
C VAL A 80 10.97 8.95 -3.54
N SER A 81 11.02 7.72 -4.04
CA SER A 81 9.88 6.81 -4.22
C SER A 81 10.14 5.66 -3.25
N LEU A 82 9.22 5.44 -2.31
CA LEU A 82 9.35 4.46 -1.25
C LEU A 82 8.14 3.54 -1.24
N ILE A 83 8.36 2.24 -1.29
CA ILE A 83 7.32 1.21 -1.14
C ILE A 83 7.59 0.46 0.15
N VAL A 84 6.57 0.33 1.00
CA VAL A 84 6.67 -0.34 2.30
C VAL A 84 5.56 -1.36 2.44
N PHE A 85 5.93 -2.62 2.70
CA PHE A 85 4.98 -3.68 3.05
C PHE A 85 4.88 -3.75 4.58
N PRO A 86 3.77 -3.27 5.17
CA PRO A 86 3.62 -3.28 6.62
C PRO A 86 3.66 -4.70 7.17
N ASP A 87 4.24 -4.86 8.36
CA ASP A 87 4.15 -6.09 9.14
C ASP A 87 2.77 -6.16 9.79
N LEU A 88 1.80 -6.63 9.03
CA LEU A 88 0.44 -6.83 9.51
C LEU A 88 0.34 -8.20 10.20
N PRO A 89 -0.38 -8.30 11.33
CA PRO A 89 -0.67 -9.58 11.93
C PRO A 89 -1.40 -10.48 10.91
N PRO A 90 -1.15 -11.80 10.93
CA PRO A 90 -1.81 -12.72 10.02
C PRO A 90 -3.33 -12.63 10.21
N LEU A 91 -4.05 -12.60 9.08
CA LEU A 91 -5.51 -12.57 9.09
C LEU A 91 -6.05 -13.85 9.74
N THR A 92 -6.87 -13.70 10.77
CA THR A 92 -7.46 -14.84 11.49
C THR A 92 -8.86 -15.16 10.98
N GLU A 93 -9.36 -16.37 11.25
CA GLU A 93 -10.77 -16.73 10.98
C GLU A 93 -11.73 -15.74 11.66
N ALA A 94 -11.40 -15.28 12.87
CA ALA A 94 -12.20 -14.28 13.59
C ALA A 94 -12.23 -12.91 12.89
N ASP A 95 -11.18 -12.54 12.17
CA ASP A 95 -11.17 -11.31 11.37
C ASP A 95 -12.03 -11.46 10.12
N LEU A 96 -12.01 -12.64 9.49
CA LEU A 96 -12.88 -12.96 8.34
C LEU A 96 -14.37 -12.97 8.73
N ASP A 97 -14.71 -13.57 9.88
CA ASP A 97 -16.08 -13.59 10.38
C ASP A 97 -16.56 -12.17 10.72
N ARG A 98 -15.71 -11.35 11.35
CA ARG A 98 -16.01 -9.94 11.60
C ARG A 98 -16.23 -9.16 10.30
N GLY A 99 -15.44 -9.44 9.27
CA GLY A 99 -15.61 -8.85 7.94
C GLY A 99 -16.94 -9.24 7.29
N ARG A 100 -17.35 -10.50 7.40
CA ARG A 100 -18.66 -10.99 6.92
C ARG A 100 -19.81 -10.33 7.66
N ASP A 101 -19.77 -10.31 8.98
CA ASP A 101 -20.80 -9.66 9.81
C ASP A 101 -20.95 -8.19 9.45
N TRP A 102 -19.84 -7.50 9.19
CA TRP A 102 -19.84 -6.10 8.76
C TRP A 102 -20.46 -5.91 7.37
N ALA A 103 -20.11 -6.78 6.40
CA ALA A 103 -20.69 -6.75 5.07
C ALA A 103 -22.21 -7.00 5.11
N ASP A 104 -22.66 -8.02 5.84
CA ASP A 104 -24.07 -8.33 6.04
C ASP A 104 -24.83 -7.16 6.68
N TRP A 105 -24.22 -6.51 7.68
CA TRP A 105 -24.79 -5.31 8.30
C TRP A 105 -24.92 -4.15 7.31
N LEU A 106 -23.90 -3.91 6.47
CA LEU A 106 -23.92 -2.87 5.45
C LEU A 106 -25.03 -3.12 4.42
N PHE A 107 -25.14 -4.34 3.90
CA PHE A 107 -26.16 -4.70 2.92
C PHE A 107 -27.57 -4.49 3.48
N LYS A 108 -27.83 -4.93 4.71
CA LYS A 108 -29.10 -4.69 5.42
C LYS A 108 -29.38 -3.20 5.64
N ARG A 109 -28.36 -2.45 6.05
CA ARG A 109 -28.50 -1.00 6.33
C ARG A 109 -28.86 -0.21 5.08
N TRP A 110 -28.36 -0.60 3.91
CA TRP A 110 -28.56 0.12 2.65
C TRP A 110 -29.60 -0.52 1.73
N GLY A 111 -30.26 -1.61 2.15
CA GLY A 111 -31.37 -2.23 1.42
C GLY A 111 -30.95 -2.84 0.08
N LEU A 112 -29.75 -3.41 0.02
CA LEU A 112 -29.15 -4.04 -1.16
C LEU A 112 -29.39 -5.56 -1.21
N GLU A 113 -30.45 -6.03 -0.56
CA GLU A 113 -30.82 -7.47 -0.42
C GLU A 113 -31.54 -8.04 -1.64
#